data_AF-A0A6C7NS29-F1
#
_entry.id   AF-A0A6C7NS29-F1
#
_cell.length_a   1.000
_cell.length_b   1.000
_cell.length_c   1.000
_cell.angle_alpha   90.00
_cell.angle_beta   90.00
_cell.angle_gamma   90.00
#
_symmetry.space_group_name_H-M   'P 1'
#
loop_
_entity.id
_entity.type
_entity.pdbx_description
1 polymer ?
#
loop_
_entity_poly.entity_id
_entity_poly.type
_entity_poly.pdbx_seq_one_letter_code
_entity_poly.pdbx_strand_id
1 'polypeptide(L)'
;MTILEKNIQALLSGVNEPLGNRLLNFIQNKTCSRFSINENLNIYDKTHNVFMYENLEEEINFFYQSILEKTPRYPFICIYGIGNALLIKNLAKHYKHLFVFESEIELFILALSTIDLSEELCSGKIYLVDIEEERVDIQLLILFDMKDMFEYLSLYEMFVNNVYYKKFYEDIWHKADELCEKNIEVIVRNLNSSLHIAFECYSHLLQNIPSMLESIPFQRILSERKNKFENAIVVSAGPSLAKQLPLLKAYQDKAVIFCADGALSMLEKEGIIPDYVTNLDFTDLAMKFFQNKENKTSLNMLSCATHPSLVHFLDNKSVVLRDDPLYQRFNLNDFGYIDTGTHVSHFSYTLALALGFKNIIMIGQDLAFDEEGNSHSKGFDFGEKFSGEENIDKLKVTAYAGKGEVLTHITWNDYRIKLEYLFACNDQKAKFYNA
;
A
#
# COMPACT_ATOMS: atom_id res chain seq x y z
N MET A 1 -26.34 21.09 -20.34
CA MET A 1 -25.61 20.56 -19.19
C MET A 1 -25.17 21.75 -18.35
N THR A 2 -25.62 21.82 -17.11
CA THR A 2 -25.23 22.87 -16.15
C THR A 2 -23.73 22.74 -15.83
N ILE A 3 -23.12 23.78 -15.26
CA ILE A 3 -21.70 23.72 -14.81
C ILE A 3 -21.50 22.59 -13.81
N LEU A 4 -22.43 22.46 -12.85
CA LEU A 4 -22.42 21.39 -11.86
C LEU A 4 -22.48 20.00 -12.51
N GLU A 5 -23.39 19.79 -13.46
CA GLU A 5 -23.50 18.51 -14.17
C GLU A 5 -22.22 18.14 -14.91
N LYS A 6 -21.56 19.10 -15.56
CA LYS A 6 -20.28 18.85 -16.24
C LYS A 6 -19.19 18.42 -15.27
N ASN A 7 -19.06 19.14 -14.16
CA ASN A 7 -18.06 18.83 -13.13
C ASN A 7 -18.31 17.46 -12.50
N ILE A 8 -19.57 17.13 -12.17
CA ILE A 8 -19.91 15.81 -11.62
C ILE A 8 -19.64 14.70 -12.65
N GLN A 9 -19.96 14.92 -13.94
CA GLN A 9 -19.62 13.95 -14.98
C GLN A 9 -18.13 13.72 -15.12
N ALA A 10 -17.30 14.77 -14.98
CA ALA A 10 -15.84 14.63 -14.97
C ALA A 10 -15.35 13.77 -13.80
N LEU A 11 -15.95 13.89 -12.62
CA LEU A 11 -15.62 13.03 -11.47
C LEU A 11 -16.00 11.56 -11.75
N LEU A 12 -17.18 11.36 -12.34
CA LEU A 12 -17.74 10.04 -12.66
C LEU A 12 -17.08 9.35 -13.86
N SER A 13 -16.21 10.03 -14.62
CA SER A 13 -15.50 9.44 -15.75
C SER A 13 -14.31 8.55 -15.34
N GLY A 14 -14.25 8.13 -14.07
CA GLY A 14 -13.16 7.34 -13.49
C GLY A 14 -12.09 8.14 -12.76
N VAL A 15 -12.27 9.46 -12.59
CA VAL A 15 -11.30 10.32 -11.88
C VAL A 15 -11.51 10.27 -10.36
N ASN A 16 -12.75 10.39 -9.90
CA ASN A 16 -13.14 10.24 -8.49
C ASN A 16 -14.63 9.88 -8.40
N GLU A 17 -14.93 8.64 -8.78
CA GLU A 17 -16.29 8.09 -8.78
C GLU A 17 -16.95 8.12 -7.38
N PRO A 18 -16.26 7.80 -6.26
CA PRO A 18 -16.84 7.89 -4.91
C PRO A 18 -17.40 9.28 -4.59
N LEU A 19 -16.61 10.33 -4.81
CA LEU A 19 -17.06 11.71 -4.58
C LEU A 19 -18.19 12.11 -5.55
N GLY A 20 -18.09 11.73 -6.82
CA GLY A 20 -19.15 11.97 -7.81
C GLY A 20 -20.51 11.38 -7.38
N ASN A 21 -20.50 10.14 -6.89
CA ASN A 21 -21.69 9.47 -6.38
C ASN A 21 -22.23 10.11 -5.10
N ARG A 22 -21.34 10.51 -4.17
CA ARG A 22 -21.73 11.20 -2.94
C ARG A 22 -22.40 12.56 -3.23
N LEU A 23 -21.87 13.32 -4.20
CA LEU A 23 -22.45 14.58 -4.66
C LEU A 23 -23.85 14.38 -5.27
N LEU A 24 -24.01 13.40 -6.17
CA LEU A 24 -25.30 13.08 -6.76
C LEU A 24 -26.34 12.69 -5.70
N ASN A 25 -25.95 11.83 -4.77
CA ASN A 25 -26.81 11.39 -3.67
C ASN A 25 -27.25 12.58 -2.80
N PHE A 26 -26.31 13.48 -2.47
CA PHE A 26 -26.64 14.68 -1.70
C PHE A 26 -27.65 15.56 -2.44
N ILE A 27 -27.44 15.87 -3.72
CA ILE A 27 -28.32 16.74 -4.51
C ILE A 27 -29.73 16.15 -4.66
N GLN A 28 -29.86 14.83 -4.72
CA GLN A 28 -31.15 14.15 -4.82
C GLN A 28 -31.94 14.16 -3.50
N ASN A 29 -31.25 14.09 -2.36
CA ASN A 29 -31.89 13.85 -1.06
C ASN A 29 -31.85 15.05 -0.11
N LYS A 30 -31.02 16.05 -0.38
CA LYS A 30 -30.77 17.21 0.49
C LYS A 30 -30.58 18.48 -0.35
N THR A 31 -30.70 19.62 0.31
CA THR A 31 -30.43 20.94 -0.26
C THR A 31 -29.35 21.62 0.56
N CYS A 32 -28.49 22.42 -0.08
CA CYS A 32 -27.51 23.23 0.65
C CYS A 32 -28.23 24.19 1.60
N SER A 33 -28.11 23.93 2.90
CA SER A 33 -28.83 24.66 3.93
C SER A 33 -27.92 25.58 4.73
N ARG A 34 -26.66 25.17 4.93
CA ARG A 34 -25.69 25.86 5.77
C ARG A 34 -24.98 26.96 5.01
N PHE A 35 -24.51 26.67 3.81
CA PHE A 35 -23.76 27.62 3.00
C PHE A 35 -24.63 28.18 1.88
N SER A 36 -24.37 29.44 1.52
CA SER A 36 -24.96 30.09 0.34
C SER A 36 -23.94 31.02 -0.31
N ILE A 37 -23.98 31.12 -1.63
CA ILE A 37 -23.09 32.02 -2.39
C ILE A 37 -23.88 33.25 -2.87
N ASN A 38 -23.30 34.44 -2.74
CA ASN A 38 -23.91 35.68 -3.23
C ASN A 38 -23.50 35.99 -4.68
N GLU A 39 -24.04 37.08 -5.25
CA GLU A 39 -23.74 37.51 -6.63
C GLU A 39 -22.26 37.82 -6.86
N ASN A 40 -21.54 38.22 -5.80
CA ASN A 40 -20.10 38.50 -5.83
C ASN A 40 -19.26 37.23 -5.60
N LEU A 41 -19.85 36.04 -5.64
CA LEU A 41 -19.21 34.75 -5.40
C LEU A 41 -18.62 34.56 -3.99
N ASN A 42 -19.04 35.39 -3.02
CA ASN A 42 -18.64 35.23 -1.62
C ASN A 42 -19.60 34.25 -0.93
N ILE A 43 -19.05 33.35 -0.13
CA ILE A 43 -19.78 32.31 0.58
C ILE A 43 -20.18 32.85 1.95
N TYR A 44 -21.45 32.72 2.29
CA TYR A 44 -22.00 33.01 3.60
C TYR A 44 -22.23 31.72 4.36
N ASP A 45 -21.65 31.60 5.56
CA ASP A 45 -21.90 30.51 6.50
C ASP A 45 -22.99 30.93 7.48
N LYS A 46 -24.18 30.32 7.36
CA LYS A 46 -25.34 30.63 8.22
C LYS A 46 -25.20 30.08 9.63
N THR A 47 -24.35 29.08 9.86
CA THR A 47 -24.10 28.54 11.21
C THR A 47 -23.34 29.55 12.04
N HIS A 48 -22.30 30.15 11.45
CA HIS A 48 -21.45 31.13 12.13
C HIS A 48 -21.88 32.58 11.89
N ASN A 49 -22.83 32.82 10.98
CA ASN A 49 -23.32 34.13 10.55
C ASN A 49 -22.21 35.06 10.03
N VAL A 50 -21.26 34.50 9.27
CA VAL A 50 -20.11 35.24 8.71
C VAL A 50 -19.95 34.95 7.23
N PHE A 51 -19.40 35.92 6.50
CA PHE A 51 -18.86 35.66 5.16
C PHE A 51 -17.50 34.97 5.28
N MET A 52 -17.21 34.08 4.33
CA MET A 52 -15.94 33.35 4.25
C MET A 52 -14.77 34.29 3.93
N TYR A 53 -15.05 35.37 3.19
CA TYR A 53 -14.07 36.39 2.85
C TYR A 53 -14.59 37.76 3.31
N GLU A 54 -13.74 38.57 3.93
CA GLU A 54 -13.99 39.98 4.20
C GLU A 54 -13.84 40.80 2.91
N ASN A 55 -12.75 40.57 2.18
CA ASN A 55 -12.52 41.10 0.84
C ASN A 55 -12.06 39.99 -0.09
N LEU A 56 -13.00 39.46 -0.88
CA LEU A 56 -12.81 38.30 -1.75
C LEU A 56 -11.57 38.44 -2.65
N GLU A 57 -11.44 39.56 -3.36
CA GLU A 57 -10.40 39.72 -4.38
C GLU A 57 -9.02 39.89 -3.75
N GLU A 58 -8.92 40.72 -2.70
CA GLU A 58 -7.65 40.95 -1.99
C GLU A 58 -7.15 39.68 -1.31
N GLU A 59 -8.03 38.94 -0.63
CA GLU A 59 -7.65 37.70 0.05
C GLU A 59 -7.25 36.61 -0.94
N ILE A 60 -8.04 36.37 -2.00
CA ILE A 60 -7.67 35.38 -3.02
C ILE A 60 -6.32 35.73 -3.65
N ASN A 61 -6.09 37.01 -3.98
CA ASN A 61 -4.81 37.44 -4.54
C ASN A 61 -3.66 37.25 -3.54
N PHE A 62 -3.87 37.56 -2.26
CA PHE A 62 -2.87 37.36 -1.22
C PHE A 62 -2.45 35.88 -1.09
N PHE A 63 -3.42 34.97 -0.93
CA PHE A 63 -3.12 33.54 -0.81
C PHE A 63 -2.53 32.97 -2.10
N TYR A 64 -3.03 33.40 -3.27
CA TYR A 64 -2.48 33.02 -4.56
C TYR A 64 -0.99 33.39 -4.70
N GLN A 65 -0.62 34.63 -4.41
CA GLN A 65 0.78 35.08 -4.50
C GLN A 65 1.66 34.39 -3.45
N SER A 66 1.19 34.27 -2.21
CA SER A 66 1.95 33.62 -1.13
C SER A 66 2.27 32.16 -1.45
N ILE A 67 1.33 31.41 -2.03
CA ILE A 67 1.56 30.02 -2.43
C ILE A 67 2.57 29.96 -3.57
N LEU A 68 2.44 30.79 -4.61
CA LEU A 68 3.38 30.81 -5.74
C LEU A 68 4.81 31.18 -5.32
N GLU A 69 4.97 32.15 -4.42
CA GLU A 69 6.27 32.57 -3.90
C GLU A 69 6.97 31.46 -3.11
N LYS A 70 6.21 30.69 -2.32
CA LYS A 70 6.73 29.57 -1.51
C LYS A 70 7.08 28.32 -2.32
N THR A 71 6.42 28.11 -3.45
CA THR A 71 6.48 26.84 -4.20
C THR A 71 7.07 26.97 -5.60
N PRO A 72 8.22 27.66 -5.77
CA PRO A 72 8.79 27.85 -7.09
C PRO A 72 9.18 26.49 -7.68
N ARG A 73 8.59 26.16 -8.84
CA ARG A 73 8.82 24.91 -9.60
C ARG A 73 8.29 23.64 -8.93
N TYR A 74 7.43 23.75 -7.92
CA TYR A 74 6.80 22.57 -7.35
C TYR A 74 5.85 21.97 -8.41
N PRO A 75 5.92 20.67 -8.70
CA PRO A 75 5.03 20.04 -9.67
C PRO A 75 3.63 19.84 -9.08
N PHE A 76 3.50 19.82 -7.75
CA PHE A 76 2.25 19.67 -7.04
C PHE A 76 2.14 20.56 -5.80
N ILE A 77 0.91 20.77 -5.35
CA ILE A 77 0.61 21.34 -4.02
C ILE A 77 -0.64 20.68 -3.42
N CYS A 78 -0.73 20.69 -2.10
CA CYS A 78 -1.90 20.29 -1.33
C CYS A 78 -2.54 21.53 -0.68
N ILE A 79 -3.86 21.68 -0.81
CA ILE A 79 -4.59 22.80 -0.22
C ILE A 79 -5.86 22.32 0.46
N TYR A 80 -6.04 22.73 1.72
CA TYR A 80 -7.27 22.52 2.46
C TYR A 80 -8.25 23.68 2.22
N GLY A 81 -9.48 23.30 1.87
CA GLY A 81 -10.60 24.16 1.57
C GLY A 81 -10.77 24.42 0.07
N ILE A 82 -11.93 24.06 -0.49
CA ILE A 82 -12.25 24.38 -1.90
C ILE A 82 -12.75 25.83 -2.07
N GLY A 83 -13.38 26.39 -1.04
CA GLY A 83 -14.00 27.72 -1.05
C GLY A 83 -14.99 27.85 -2.21
N ASN A 84 -14.88 28.94 -2.97
CA ASN A 84 -15.67 29.15 -4.20
C ASN A 84 -14.95 28.68 -5.49
N ALA A 85 -13.88 27.90 -5.35
CA ALA A 85 -12.99 27.40 -6.42
C ALA A 85 -12.22 28.45 -7.25
N LEU A 86 -12.34 29.76 -7.00
CA LEU A 86 -11.60 30.78 -7.76
C LEU A 86 -10.07 30.65 -7.57
N LEU A 87 -9.62 30.52 -6.31
CA LEU A 87 -8.21 30.30 -5.99
C LEU A 87 -7.69 29.01 -6.65
N ILE A 88 -8.47 27.92 -6.54
CA ILE A 88 -8.13 26.62 -7.10
C ILE A 88 -7.96 26.70 -8.62
N LYS A 89 -8.90 27.33 -9.34
CA LYS A 89 -8.82 27.52 -10.79
C LYS A 89 -7.59 28.33 -11.21
N ASN A 90 -7.19 29.33 -10.42
CA ASN A 90 -6.01 30.13 -10.70
C ASN A 90 -4.71 29.35 -10.44
N LEU A 91 -4.61 28.65 -9.31
CA LEU A 91 -3.45 27.81 -8.99
C LEU A 91 -3.28 26.67 -10.00
N ALA A 92 -4.37 26.08 -10.48
CA ALA A 92 -4.34 25.03 -11.49
C ALA A 92 -3.63 25.45 -12.80
N LYS A 93 -3.35 26.73 -13.04
CA LYS A 93 -2.53 27.16 -14.20
C LYS A 93 -1.04 26.86 -14.02
N HIS A 94 -0.58 26.71 -12.76
CA HIS A 94 0.85 26.67 -12.40
C HIS A 94 1.34 25.30 -11.97
N TYR A 95 0.46 24.43 -11.47
CA TYR A 95 0.83 23.10 -10.99
C TYR A 95 0.35 22.00 -11.93
N LYS A 96 1.09 20.89 -11.99
CA LYS A 96 0.64 19.69 -12.71
C LYS A 96 -0.41 18.93 -11.90
N HIS A 97 -0.28 18.93 -10.58
CA HIS A 97 -1.19 18.24 -9.68
C HIS A 97 -1.58 19.14 -8.50
N LEU A 98 -2.88 19.39 -8.34
CA LEU A 98 -3.44 20.23 -7.29
C LEU A 98 -4.43 19.40 -6.46
N PHE A 99 -4.03 19.05 -5.24
CA PHE A 99 -4.87 18.28 -4.32
C PHE A 99 -5.68 19.24 -3.46
N VAL A 100 -7.00 19.14 -3.52
CA VAL A 100 -7.93 20.04 -2.82
C VAL A 100 -8.74 19.22 -1.83
N PHE A 101 -8.44 19.42 -0.55
CA PHE A 101 -9.08 18.71 0.56
C PHE A 101 -10.27 19.50 1.07
N GLU A 102 -11.39 18.83 1.31
CA GLU A 102 -12.59 19.46 1.88
C GLU A 102 -13.40 18.42 2.65
N SER A 103 -14.00 18.85 3.77
CA SER A 103 -14.86 18.02 4.63
C SER A 103 -16.34 18.28 4.39
N GLU A 104 -16.68 19.48 3.89
CA GLU A 104 -18.07 19.90 3.69
C GLU A 104 -18.54 19.65 2.26
N ILE A 105 -19.44 18.68 2.11
CA ILE A 105 -20.06 18.36 0.82
C ILE A 105 -20.82 19.56 0.21
N GLU A 106 -21.41 20.44 1.03
CA GLU A 106 -22.08 21.65 0.56
C GLU A 106 -21.08 22.62 -0.11
N LEU A 107 -19.84 22.72 0.37
CA LEU A 107 -18.81 23.57 -0.22
C LEU A 107 -18.32 23.02 -1.57
N PHE A 108 -18.19 21.69 -1.70
CA PHE A 108 -17.98 21.08 -3.01
C PHE A 108 -19.09 21.44 -4.00
N ILE A 109 -20.36 21.32 -3.60
CA ILE A 109 -21.50 21.62 -4.48
C ILE A 109 -21.49 23.08 -4.90
N LEU A 110 -21.27 24.01 -3.97
CA LEU A 110 -21.22 25.44 -4.28
C LEU A 110 -20.08 25.78 -5.22
N ALA A 111 -18.88 25.28 -4.95
CA ALA A 111 -17.71 25.47 -5.81
C ALA A 111 -17.94 24.94 -7.24
N LEU A 112 -18.40 23.69 -7.35
CA LEU A 112 -18.63 23.01 -8.64
C LEU A 112 -19.88 23.53 -9.37
N SER A 113 -20.77 24.26 -8.70
CA SER A 113 -21.86 24.99 -9.34
C SER A 113 -21.41 26.34 -9.89
N THR A 114 -20.34 26.90 -9.32
CA THR A 114 -19.87 28.26 -9.61
C THR A 114 -18.82 28.28 -10.71
N ILE A 115 -17.84 27.38 -10.66
CA ILE A 115 -16.68 27.36 -11.55
C ILE A 115 -16.63 26.04 -12.32
N ASP A 116 -16.47 26.12 -13.65
CA ASP A 116 -16.23 24.96 -14.49
C ASP A 116 -14.77 24.49 -14.29
N LEU A 117 -14.60 23.33 -13.65
CA LEU A 117 -13.33 22.63 -13.41
C LEU A 117 -13.25 21.34 -14.23
N SER A 118 -14.20 21.08 -15.12
CA SER A 118 -14.38 19.76 -15.74
C SER A 118 -13.15 19.32 -16.54
N GLU A 119 -12.47 20.27 -17.22
CA GLU A 119 -11.24 19.99 -17.95
C GLU A 119 -10.10 19.59 -17.01
N GLU A 120 -9.87 20.37 -15.95
CA GLU A 120 -8.78 20.09 -14.99
C GLU A 120 -9.02 18.83 -14.17
N LEU A 121 -10.27 18.50 -13.89
CA LEU A 121 -10.66 17.23 -13.25
C LEU A 121 -10.38 16.06 -14.21
N CYS A 122 -10.91 16.11 -15.43
CA CYS A 122 -10.71 15.06 -16.44
C CYS A 122 -9.23 14.83 -16.78
N SER A 123 -8.40 15.88 -16.75
CA SER A 123 -6.98 15.76 -17.08
C SER A 123 -6.11 15.29 -15.90
N GLY A 124 -6.67 15.03 -14.72
CA GLY A 124 -5.89 14.69 -13.53
C GLY A 124 -4.99 15.85 -13.04
N LYS A 125 -5.44 17.09 -13.27
CA LYS A 125 -4.73 18.29 -12.82
C LYS A 125 -5.22 18.74 -11.46
N ILE A 126 -6.52 18.61 -11.19
CA ILE A 126 -7.14 18.83 -9.89
C ILE A 126 -7.64 17.50 -9.34
N TYR A 127 -7.23 17.18 -8.12
CA TYR A 127 -7.73 16.04 -7.35
C TYR A 127 -8.55 16.58 -6.18
N LEU A 128 -9.86 16.37 -6.22
CA LEU A 128 -10.72 16.68 -5.09
C LEU A 128 -10.68 15.52 -4.10
N VAL A 129 -10.32 15.80 -2.84
CA VAL A 129 -10.19 14.81 -1.78
C VAL A 129 -11.21 15.11 -0.70
N ASP A 130 -12.15 14.18 -0.53
CA ASP A 130 -13.13 14.23 0.54
C ASP A 130 -12.58 13.52 1.76
N ILE A 131 -12.28 14.27 2.82
CA ILE A 131 -11.61 13.68 3.99
C ILE A 131 -12.53 12.76 4.81
N GLU A 132 -13.85 12.84 4.57
CA GLU A 132 -14.85 12.01 5.24
C GLU A 132 -15.11 10.69 4.48
N GLU A 133 -14.42 10.46 3.35
CA GLU A 133 -14.48 9.20 2.61
C GLU A 133 -13.73 8.09 3.36
N GLU A 134 -14.37 6.93 3.56
CA GLU A 134 -13.83 5.83 4.38
C GLU A 134 -12.48 5.31 3.88
N ARG A 135 -12.23 5.41 2.57
CA ARG A 135 -11.01 4.90 1.92
C ARG A 135 -10.08 6.01 1.41
N VAL A 136 -10.17 7.21 1.98
CA VAL A 136 -9.35 8.35 1.58
C VAL A 136 -7.84 8.05 1.68
N ASP A 137 -7.42 7.29 2.69
CA ASP A 137 -6.02 6.88 2.88
C ASP A 137 -5.52 6.05 1.69
N ILE A 138 -6.29 5.06 1.24
CA ILE A 138 -5.94 4.24 0.07
C ILE A 138 -5.87 5.11 -1.19
N GLN A 139 -6.82 6.05 -1.36
CA GLN A 139 -6.80 6.98 -2.48
C GLN A 139 -5.52 7.81 -2.50
N LEU A 140 -5.10 8.36 -1.34
CA LEU A 140 -3.89 9.16 -1.22
C LEU A 140 -2.63 8.35 -1.47
N LEU A 141 -2.54 7.10 -0.97
CA LEU A 141 -1.41 6.23 -1.26
C LEU A 141 -1.22 6.06 -2.77
N ILE A 142 -2.30 5.74 -3.49
CA ILE A 142 -2.25 5.55 -4.95
C ILE A 142 -1.81 6.84 -5.66
N LEU A 143 -2.35 7.99 -5.25
CA LEU A 143 -2.06 9.26 -5.91
C LEU A 143 -0.64 9.76 -5.62
N PHE A 144 -0.14 9.58 -4.40
CA PHE A 144 1.22 9.98 -4.03
C PHE A 144 2.29 9.02 -4.58
N ASP A 145 1.95 7.75 -4.84
CA ASP A 145 2.85 6.77 -5.47
C ASP A 145 2.96 6.93 -7.00
N MET A 146 2.19 7.85 -7.61
CA MET A 146 2.36 8.18 -9.02
C MET A 146 3.76 8.75 -9.28
N LYS A 147 4.47 8.24 -10.29
CA LYS A 147 5.87 8.59 -10.59
C LYS A 147 6.17 10.11 -10.58
N ASP A 148 5.30 10.92 -11.18
CA ASP A 148 5.49 12.37 -11.30
C ASP A 148 5.24 13.15 -9.99
N MET A 149 4.63 12.50 -8.99
CA MET A 149 4.36 13.01 -7.64
C MET A 149 5.41 12.54 -6.66
N PHE A 150 5.65 11.23 -6.72
CA PHE A 150 6.51 10.46 -5.85
C PHE A 150 7.91 11.07 -5.64
N GLU A 151 8.56 11.55 -6.70
CA GLU A 151 9.92 12.13 -6.64
C GLU A 151 9.98 13.44 -5.85
N TYR A 152 8.83 14.05 -5.55
CA TYR A 152 8.71 15.38 -4.96
C TYR A 152 8.02 15.39 -3.60
N LEU A 153 7.66 14.22 -3.04
CA LEU A 153 6.90 14.15 -1.78
C LEU A 153 7.63 14.79 -0.59
N SER A 154 8.96 14.92 -0.63
CA SER A 154 9.73 15.65 0.38
C SER A 154 9.48 17.17 0.40
N LEU A 155 8.86 17.71 -0.65
CA LEU A 155 8.46 19.11 -0.77
C LEU A 155 7.03 19.37 -0.28
N TYR A 156 6.36 18.34 0.25
CA TYR A 156 4.99 18.45 0.74
C TYR A 156 4.82 19.58 1.77
N GLU A 157 3.78 20.38 1.57
CA GLU A 157 3.27 21.38 2.51
C GLU A 157 1.75 21.46 2.30
N MET A 158 0.96 21.45 3.39
CA MET A 158 -0.47 21.73 3.33
C MET A 158 -0.72 23.23 3.39
N PHE A 159 -1.25 23.80 2.30
CA PHE A 159 -1.74 25.17 2.27
C PHE A 159 -3.19 25.23 2.76
N VAL A 160 -3.62 26.40 3.21
CA VAL A 160 -5.03 26.65 3.59
C VAL A 160 -5.58 27.78 2.73
N ASN A 161 -6.75 27.57 2.14
CA ASN A 161 -7.35 28.45 1.13
C ASN A 161 -7.54 29.90 1.61
N ASN A 162 -8.03 30.09 2.83
CA ASN A 162 -8.30 31.42 3.39
C ASN A 162 -8.30 31.42 4.93
N VAL A 163 -8.50 32.61 5.51
CA VAL A 163 -8.56 32.83 6.97
C VAL A 163 -9.75 32.14 7.62
N TYR A 164 -10.89 32.05 6.92
CA TYR A 164 -12.08 31.37 7.43
C TYR A 164 -11.81 29.89 7.74
N TYR A 165 -11.14 29.17 6.85
CA TYR A 165 -10.76 27.76 7.10
C TYR A 165 -9.80 27.63 8.29
N LYS A 166 -8.82 28.53 8.40
CA LYS A 166 -7.90 28.54 9.57
C LYS A 166 -8.65 28.74 10.89
N LYS A 167 -9.74 29.50 10.88
CA LYS A 167 -10.50 29.83 12.09
C LYS A 167 -11.54 28.77 12.48
N PHE A 168 -12.27 28.22 11.50
CA PHE A 168 -13.43 27.35 11.77
C PHE A 168 -13.16 25.87 11.49
N TYR A 169 -12.07 25.55 10.81
CA TYR A 169 -11.70 24.18 10.41
C TYR A 169 -10.29 23.80 10.90
N GLU A 170 -9.77 24.46 11.94
CA GLU A 170 -8.40 24.27 12.42
C GLU A 170 -8.06 22.79 12.69
N ASP A 171 -8.84 22.16 13.56
CA ASP A 171 -8.67 20.75 13.91
C ASP A 171 -8.82 19.81 12.70
N ILE A 172 -9.67 20.17 11.75
CA ILE A 172 -10.01 19.33 10.60
C ILE A 172 -8.91 19.39 9.54
N TRP A 173 -8.37 20.58 9.26
CA TRP A 173 -7.27 20.69 8.32
C TRP A 173 -5.97 20.09 8.89
N HIS A 174 -5.75 20.18 10.21
CA HIS A 174 -4.66 19.45 10.87
C HIS A 174 -4.78 17.93 10.72
N LYS A 175 -6.00 17.37 10.80
CA LYS A 175 -6.23 15.95 10.51
C LYS A 175 -5.93 15.59 9.06
N ALA A 176 -6.30 16.46 8.11
CA ALA A 176 -6.01 16.26 6.69
C ALA A 176 -4.49 16.31 6.42
N ASP A 177 -3.77 17.18 7.11
CA ASP A 177 -2.31 17.29 7.06
C ASP A 177 -1.63 16.03 7.61
N GLU A 178 -2.03 15.60 8.82
CA GLU A 178 -1.52 14.37 9.45
C GLU A 178 -1.80 13.12 8.57
N LEU A 179 -2.97 13.07 7.93
CA LEU A 179 -3.32 12.01 6.99
C LEU A 179 -2.35 11.99 5.79
N CYS A 180 -2.03 13.15 5.21
CA CYS A 180 -1.07 13.21 4.11
C CYS A 180 0.34 12.82 4.56
N GLU A 181 0.80 13.33 5.71
CA GLU A 181 2.11 12.99 6.28
C GLU A 181 2.26 11.48 6.49
N LYS A 182 1.26 10.82 7.09
CA LYS A 182 1.25 9.36 7.28
C LYS A 182 1.36 8.60 5.97
N ASN A 183 0.62 9.00 4.94
CA ASN A 183 0.66 8.36 3.63
C ASN A 183 2.01 8.56 2.93
N ILE A 184 2.58 9.76 3.03
CA ILE A 184 3.92 10.07 2.51
C ILE A 184 4.99 9.24 3.23
N GLU A 185 4.91 9.11 4.57
CA GLU A 185 5.84 8.29 5.34
C GLU A 185 5.83 6.83 4.88
N VAL A 186 4.65 6.26 4.62
CA VAL A 186 4.52 4.89 4.10
C VAL A 186 5.24 4.74 2.76
N ILE A 187 5.01 5.68 1.84
CA ILE A 187 5.62 5.67 0.51
C ILE A 187 7.15 5.83 0.61
N VAL A 188 7.64 6.82 1.37
CA VAL A 188 9.08 7.08 1.52
C VAL A 188 9.79 5.93 2.24
N ARG A 189 9.15 5.28 3.22
CA ARG A 189 9.72 4.09 3.88
C ARG A 189 9.93 2.93 2.92
N ASN A 190 9.05 2.75 1.93
CA ASN A 190 9.24 1.73 0.89
C ASN A 190 10.51 1.97 0.04
N LEU A 191 11.01 3.21 0.01
CA LEU A 191 12.23 3.59 -0.70
C LEU A 191 13.49 3.47 0.13
N ASN A 192 13.37 3.73 1.43
CA ASN A 192 14.47 3.72 2.38
C ASN A 192 15.00 2.32 2.70
N SER A 193 14.82 1.32 1.81
CA SER A 193 15.83 0.28 1.68
C SER A 193 17.15 1.01 1.45
N SER A 194 18.05 1.02 2.43
CA SER A 194 19.30 1.76 2.36
C SER A 194 19.93 1.56 0.97
N LEU A 195 20.49 2.61 0.36
CA LEU A 195 21.11 2.50 -0.96
C LEU A 195 22.09 1.31 -1.03
N HIS A 196 22.71 0.98 0.11
CA HIS A 196 23.50 -0.23 0.33
C HIS A 196 22.72 -1.52 0.09
N ILE A 197 21.54 -1.73 0.69
CA ILE A 197 20.67 -2.89 0.43
C ILE A 197 20.31 -2.97 -1.06
N ALA A 198 19.95 -1.85 -1.69
CA ALA A 198 19.62 -1.86 -3.12
C ALA A 198 20.81 -2.32 -3.99
N PHE A 199 22.01 -1.80 -3.71
CA PHE A 199 23.24 -2.24 -4.40
C PHE A 199 23.61 -3.69 -4.09
N GLU A 200 23.42 -4.14 -2.85
CA GLU A 200 23.69 -5.51 -2.42
C GLU A 200 22.74 -6.50 -3.10
N CYS A 201 21.43 -6.24 -3.09
CA CYS A 201 20.44 -7.02 -3.83
C CYS A 201 20.74 -7.06 -5.34
N TYR A 202 21.18 -5.93 -5.92
CA TYR A 202 21.60 -5.90 -7.32
C TYR A 202 22.88 -6.69 -7.57
N SER A 203 23.85 -6.64 -6.66
CA SER A 203 25.06 -7.47 -6.70
C SER A 203 24.73 -8.96 -6.62
N HIS A 204 23.80 -9.35 -5.73
CA HIS A 204 23.32 -10.72 -5.61
C HIS A 204 22.63 -11.19 -6.88
N LEU A 205 21.78 -10.37 -7.52
CA LEU A 205 21.25 -10.69 -8.85
C LEU A 205 22.37 -11.06 -9.82
N LEU A 206 23.38 -10.19 -9.97
CA LEU A 206 24.46 -10.42 -10.92
C LEU A 206 25.23 -11.71 -10.63
N GLN A 207 25.45 -12.02 -9.36
CA GLN A 207 26.10 -13.27 -8.92
C GLN A 207 25.20 -14.49 -9.12
N ASN A 208 23.87 -14.32 -9.02
CA ASN A 208 22.89 -15.39 -9.13
C ASN A 208 22.54 -15.72 -10.58
N ILE A 209 22.81 -14.84 -11.57
CA ILE A 209 22.47 -15.08 -12.98
C ILE A 209 22.91 -16.46 -13.48
N PRO A 210 24.17 -16.93 -13.27
CA PRO A 210 24.57 -18.27 -13.72
C PRO A 210 23.71 -19.38 -13.13
N SER A 211 23.53 -19.39 -11.80
CA SER A 211 22.69 -20.37 -11.10
C SER A 211 21.21 -20.26 -11.46
N MET A 212 20.74 -19.06 -11.80
CA MET A 212 19.38 -18.82 -12.29
C MET A 212 19.20 -19.47 -13.67
N LEU A 213 20.13 -19.27 -14.60
CA LEU A 213 20.07 -19.86 -15.95
C LEU A 213 20.05 -21.39 -15.93
N GLU A 214 20.63 -22.01 -14.90
CA GLU A 214 20.60 -23.47 -14.68
C GLU A 214 19.35 -23.94 -13.91
N SER A 215 18.62 -23.03 -13.27
CA SER A 215 17.42 -23.33 -12.49
C SER A 215 16.19 -23.58 -13.36
N ILE A 216 15.09 -24.06 -12.77
CA ILE A 216 13.83 -24.27 -13.48
C ILE A 216 13.26 -22.89 -13.88
N PRO A 217 13.04 -22.60 -15.18
CA PRO A 217 12.48 -21.30 -15.58
C PRO A 217 11.07 -21.11 -15.02
N PHE A 218 10.77 -19.91 -14.51
CA PHE A 218 9.48 -19.63 -13.89
C PHE A 218 8.31 -19.81 -14.87
N GLN A 219 8.50 -19.47 -16.15
CA GLN A 219 7.47 -19.69 -17.18
C GLN A 219 7.13 -21.18 -17.35
N ARG A 220 8.11 -22.08 -17.16
CA ARG A 220 7.85 -23.53 -17.16
C ARG A 220 6.92 -23.90 -16.01
N ILE A 221 7.21 -23.41 -14.81
CA ILE A 221 6.40 -23.65 -13.61
C ILE A 221 4.97 -23.16 -13.83
N LEU A 222 4.79 -21.94 -14.36
CA LEU A 222 3.47 -21.40 -14.70
C LEU A 222 2.76 -22.28 -15.74
N SER A 223 3.43 -22.67 -16.82
CA SER A 223 2.80 -23.50 -17.86
C SER A 223 2.33 -24.87 -17.36
N GLU A 224 3.09 -25.49 -16.45
CA GLU A 224 2.81 -26.84 -15.96
C GLU A 224 1.83 -26.87 -14.79
N ARG A 225 1.89 -25.85 -13.91
CA ARG A 225 1.24 -25.88 -12.58
C ARG A 225 0.09 -24.89 -12.40
N LYS A 226 -0.06 -23.90 -13.31
CA LYS A 226 -1.13 -22.90 -13.19
C LYS A 226 -2.51 -23.55 -13.28
N ASN A 227 -3.42 -23.15 -12.39
CA ASN A 227 -4.79 -23.64 -12.26
C ASN A 227 -4.90 -25.18 -12.06
N LYS A 228 -3.86 -25.84 -11.52
CA LYS A 228 -3.91 -27.28 -11.22
C LYS A 228 -4.49 -27.61 -9.86
N PHE A 229 -4.47 -26.65 -8.94
CA PHE A 229 -4.91 -26.81 -7.57
C PHE A 229 -5.75 -25.61 -7.15
N GLU A 230 -6.72 -25.85 -6.27
CA GLU A 230 -7.62 -24.78 -5.80
C GLU A 230 -7.17 -24.19 -4.46
N ASN A 231 -6.60 -25.01 -3.57
CA ASN A 231 -6.33 -24.68 -2.19
C ASN A 231 -4.83 -24.58 -1.91
N ALA A 232 -4.40 -23.43 -1.41
CA ALA A 232 -3.06 -23.17 -0.91
C ALA A 232 -3.09 -22.90 0.59
N ILE A 233 -2.10 -23.42 1.32
CA ILE A 233 -1.81 -23.04 2.70
C ILE A 233 -0.45 -22.34 2.70
N VAL A 234 -0.43 -21.07 3.10
CA VAL A 234 0.79 -20.29 3.27
C VAL A 234 1.17 -20.30 4.74
N VAL A 235 2.37 -20.79 5.01
CA VAL A 235 2.90 -21.07 6.34
C VAL A 235 4.02 -20.11 6.66
N SER A 236 3.84 -19.32 7.72
CA SER A 236 4.82 -18.35 8.22
C SER A 236 5.28 -18.70 9.64
N ALA A 237 6.40 -18.11 10.07
CA ALA A 237 7.13 -18.48 11.28
C ALA A 237 6.61 -17.83 12.58
N GLY A 238 5.47 -17.14 12.54
CA GLY A 238 4.94 -16.41 13.69
C GLY A 238 4.50 -17.33 14.84
N PRO A 239 4.40 -16.80 16.07
CA PRO A 239 4.12 -17.56 17.29
C PRO A 239 2.91 -18.51 17.21
N SER A 240 1.89 -18.16 16.43
CA SER A 240 0.67 -18.95 16.32
C SER A 240 0.80 -20.19 15.42
N LEU A 241 1.96 -20.42 14.78
CA LEU A 241 2.17 -21.60 13.95
C LEU A 241 2.05 -22.89 14.76
N ALA A 242 2.63 -22.95 15.97
CA ALA A 242 2.73 -24.17 16.76
C ALA A 242 1.38 -24.87 16.99
N LYS A 243 0.31 -24.10 17.24
CA LYS A 243 -1.06 -24.65 17.45
C LYS A 243 -1.66 -25.24 16.17
N GLN A 244 -1.20 -24.83 14.99
CA GLN A 244 -1.73 -25.28 13.69
C GLN A 244 -0.99 -26.52 13.13
N LEU A 245 0.24 -26.80 13.59
CA LEU A 245 1.06 -27.91 13.07
C LEU A 245 0.37 -29.29 13.09
N PRO A 246 -0.32 -29.71 14.18
CA PRO A 246 -1.00 -31.01 14.19
C PRO A 246 -2.09 -31.12 13.13
N LEU A 247 -2.84 -30.03 12.89
CA LEU A 247 -3.88 -29.99 11.88
C LEU A 247 -3.29 -29.95 10.47
N LEU A 248 -2.25 -29.14 10.25
CA LEU A 248 -1.54 -29.10 8.97
C LEU A 248 -1.03 -30.48 8.58
N LYS A 249 -0.40 -31.21 9.51
CA LYS A 249 0.11 -32.57 9.28
C LYS A 249 -1.00 -33.54 8.87
N ALA A 250 -2.17 -33.45 9.50
CA ALA A 250 -3.31 -34.31 9.21
C ALA A 250 -3.94 -34.05 7.83
N TYR A 251 -3.78 -32.84 7.29
CA TYR A 251 -4.41 -32.40 6.04
C TYR A 251 -3.42 -32.02 4.94
N GLN A 252 -2.11 -32.32 5.09
CA GLN A 252 -1.08 -31.90 4.14
C GLN A 252 -1.36 -32.40 2.70
N ASP A 253 -1.96 -33.57 2.53
CA ASP A 253 -2.30 -34.12 1.20
C ASP A 253 -3.55 -33.48 0.56
N LYS A 254 -4.18 -32.49 1.20
CA LYS A 254 -5.43 -31.85 0.73
C LYS A 254 -5.25 -30.44 0.18
N ALA A 255 -4.09 -29.84 0.37
CA ALA A 255 -3.78 -28.49 -0.09
C ALA A 255 -2.30 -28.38 -0.42
N VAL A 256 -1.96 -27.45 -1.31
CA VAL A 256 -0.57 -27.17 -1.63
C VAL A 256 0.03 -26.29 -0.55
N ILE A 257 1.17 -26.69 0.01
CA ILE A 257 1.82 -25.99 1.11
C ILE A 257 2.92 -25.07 0.57
N PHE A 258 2.77 -23.78 0.81
CA PHE A 258 3.78 -22.75 0.59
C PHE A 258 4.41 -22.41 1.94
N CYS A 259 5.71 -22.64 2.08
CA CYS A 259 6.45 -22.37 3.29
C CYS A 259 7.32 -21.14 3.10
N ALA A 260 7.14 -20.11 3.93
CA ALA A 260 8.19 -19.12 4.12
C ALA A 260 9.39 -19.81 4.77
N ASP A 261 10.60 -19.57 4.27
CA ASP A 261 11.85 -20.19 4.72
C ASP A 261 12.00 -20.31 6.25
N GLY A 262 11.67 -19.27 7.01
CA GLY A 262 11.77 -19.28 8.48
C GLY A 262 10.88 -20.32 9.16
N ALA A 263 9.84 -20.83 8.48
CA ALA A 263 8.98 -21.89 8.98
C ALA A 263 9.44 -23.31 8.59
N LEU A 264 10.43 -23.44 7.71
CA LEU A 264 10.83 -24.71 7.11
C LEU A 264 11.25 -25.73 8.18
N SER A 265 12.16 -25.36 9.07
CA SER A 265 12.68 -26.29 10.08
C SER A 265 11.62 -26.72 11.09
N MET A 266 10.60 -25.89 11.35
CA MET A 266 9.47 -26.26 12.21
C MET A 266 8.57 -27.30 11.53
N LEU A 267 8.34 -27.17 10.22
CA LEU A 267 7.55 -28.12 9.44
C LEU A 267 8.26 -29.47 9.33
N GLU A 268 9.55 -29.45 9.02
CA GLU A 268 10.36 -30.68 8.91
C GLU A 268 10.44 -31.44 10.23
N LYS A 269 10.57 -30.76 11.37
CA LYS A 269 10.56 -31.39 12.71
C LYS A 269 9.26 -32.15 12.99
N GLU A 270 8.15 -31.70 12.41
CA GLU A 270 6.84 -32.36 12.51
C GLU A 270 6.59 -33.37 11.37
N GLY A 271 7.53 -33.56 10.44
CA GLY A 271 7.37 -34.44 9.27
C GLY A 271 6.32 -33.92 8.28
N ILE A 272 6.23 -32.61 8.13
CA ILE A 272 5.39 -31.93 7.14
C ILE A 272 6.31 -31.51 5.99
N ILE A 273 5.97 -31.92 4.77
CA ILE A 273 6.78 -31.64 3.59
C ILE A 273 6.09 -30.53 2.77
N PRO A 274 6.68 -29.32 2.69
CA PRO A 274 6.10 -28.27 1.86
C PRO A 274 6.28 -28.54 0.37
N ASP A 275 5.32 -28.09 -0.46
CA ASP A 275 5.44 -28.19 -1.93
C ASP A 275 6.37 -27.10 -2.49
N TYR A 276 6.28 -25.90 -1.91
CA TYR A 276 7.10 -24.75 -2.25
C TYR A 276 7.74 -24.18 -1.00
N VAL A 277 9.02 -23.85 -1.09
CA VAL A 277 9.70 -23.04 -0.07
C VAL A 277 10.14 -21.74 -0.71
N THR A 278 9.68 -20.61 -0.18
CA THR A 278 10.04 -19.28 -0.69
C THR A 278 11.15 -18.66 0.15
N ASN A 279 12.07 -17.95 -0.50
CA ASN A 279 13.05 -17.09 0.17
C ASN A 279 13.28 -15.83 -0.68
N LEU A 280 13.49 -14.71 0.00
CA LEU A 280 13.97 -13.46 -0.62
C LEU A 280 15.07 -12.76 0.20
N ASP A 281 15.55 -13.42 1.25
CA ASP A 281 16.52 -12.84 2.18
C ASP A 281 17.87 -12.68 1.48
N PHE A 282 18.38 -11.46 1.49
CA PHE A 282 19.68 -11.12 0.92
C PHE A 282 20.82 -11.47 1.89
N THR A 283 20.55 -11.85 3.14
CA THR A 283 21.54 -12.30 4.11
C THR A 283 21.71 -13.83 4.09
N ASP A 284 22.86 -14.31 4.53
CA ASP A 284 23.15 -15.74 4.62
C ASP A 284 22.48 -16.43 5.82
N LEU A 285 21.79 -15.69 6.70
CA LEU A 285 21.08 -16.24 7.86
C LEU A 285 20.06 -17.30 7.46
N ALA A 286 19.40 -17.12 6.31
CA ALA A 286 18.44 -18.07 5.78
C ALA A 286 19.03 -19.48 5.60
N MET A 287 20.34 -19.62 5.37
CA MET A 287 21.02 -20.92 5.27
C MET A 287 20.74 -21.84 6.47
N LYS A 288 20.46 -21.27 7.65
CA LYS A 288 20.17 -22.04 8.86
C LYS A 288 18.87 -22.85 8.74
N PHE A 289 17.88 -22.32 8.03
CA PHE A 289 16.59 -22.97 7.82
C PHE A 289 16.68 -24.17 6.88
N PHE A 290 17.67 -24.20 5.99
CA PHE A 290 17.83 -25.21 4.94
C PHE A 290 18.85 -26.32 5.28
N GLN A 291 19.24 -26.48 6.56
CA GLN A 291 20.27 -27.45 6.95
C GLN A 291 19.82 -28.92 6.85
N ASN A 292 18.51 -29.18 6.87
CA ASN A 292 17.98 -30.52 6.79
C ASN A 292 17.95 -31.03 5.34
N LYS A 293 18.23 -32.32 5.16
CA LYS A 293 18.33 -32.96 3.83
C LYS A 293 16.97 -33.42 3.29
N GLU A 294 15.89 -33.32 4.07
CA GLU A 294 14.54 -33.73 3.67
C GLU A 294 13.90 -32.76 2.66
N ASN A 295 14.36 -31.50 2.58
CA ASN A 295 13.92 -30.50 1.61
C ASN A 295 14.26 -30.79 0.12
N LYS A 296 14.66 -32.02 -0.23
CA LYS A 296 14.97 -32.38 -1.62
C LYS A 296 13.74 -32.48 -2.52
N THR A 297 12.55 -32.67 -1.94
CA THR A 297 11.29 -32.83 -2.69
C THR A 297 10.60 -31.51 -2.99
N SER A 298 10.76 -30.51 -2.13
CA SER A 298 10.14 -29.19 -2.27
C SER A 298 10.76 -28.42 -3.43
N LEU A 299 9.96 -27.59 -4.10
CA LEU A 299 10.47 -26.65 -5.10
C LEU A 299 10.82 -25.32 -4.41
N ASN A 300 12.11 -24.98 -4.41
CA ASN A 300 12.60 -23.76 -3.79
C ASN A 300 12.44 -22.57 -4.75
N MET A 301 11.62 -21.61 -4.37
CA MET A 301 11.32 -20.41 -5.15
C MET A 301 12.10 -19.25 -4.53
N LEU A 302 13.12 -18.78 -5.23
CA LEU A 302 14.08 -17.81 -4.71
C LEU A 302 13.94 -16.48 -5.46
N SER A 303 13.98 -15.37 -4.74
CA SER A 303 14.15 -14.06 -5.37
C SER A 303 15.52 -13.96 -6.02
N CYS A 304 15.65 -13.20 -7.11
CA CYS A 304 16.95 -12.89 -7.69
C CYS A 304 17.90 -12.18 -6.71
N ALA A 305 17.37 -11.54 -5.66
CA ALA A 305 18.13 -10.88 -4.60
C ALA A 305 18.55 -11.83 -3.45
N THR A 306 18.10 -13.08 -3.43
CA THR A 306 18.47 -14.08 -2.42
C THR A 306 19.97 -14.19 -2.28
N HIS A 307 20.47 -14.35 -1.06
CA HIS A 307 21.91 -14.46 -0.80
C HIS A 307 22.54 -15.59 -1.64
N PRO A 308 23.66 -15.33 -2.36
CA PRO A 308 24.24 -16.29 -3.29
C PRO A 308 24.54 -17.65 -2.68
N SER A 309 25.02 -17.72 -1.42
CA SER A 309 25.29 -19.00 -0.77
C SER A 309 24.08 -19.95 -0.76
N LEU A 310 22.87 -19.41 -0.57
CA LEU A 310 21.65 -20.22 -0.55
C LEU A 310 21.26 -20.66 -1.97
N VAL A 311 21.38 -19.76 -2.95
CA VAL A 311 21.12 -20.08 -4.35
C VAL A 311 22.04 -21.20 -4.83
N HIS A 312 23.33 -21.17 -4.47
CA HIS A 312 24.29 -22.22 -4.85
C HIS A 312 24.08 -23.53 -4.08
N PHE A 313 23.58 -23.47 -2.83
CA PHE A 313 23.36 -24.64 -1.99
C PHE A 313 22.15 -25.48 -2.42
N LEU A 314 21.11 -24.86 -2.97
CA LEU A 314 19.85 -25.54 -3.31
C LEU A 314 19.84 -26.10 -4.73
N ASP A 315 19.41 -27.35 -4.89
CA ASP A 315 19.31 -28.01 -6.20
C ASP A 315 17.96 -27.75 -6.89
N ASN A 316 16.86 -28.27 -6.33
CA ASN A 316 15.51 -28.16 -6.90
C ASN A 316 14.95 -26.75 -6.69
N LYS A 317 15.39 -25.80 -7.52
CA LYS A 317 15.10 -24.38 -7.38
C LYS A 317 14.62 -23.71 -8.67
N SER A 318 13.95 -22.58 -8.49
CA SER A 318 13.70 -21.56 -9.51
C SER A 318 14.10 -20.22 -8.93
N VAL A 319 14.97 -19.49 -9.63
CA VAL A 319 15.31 -18.10 -9.27
C VAL A 319 14.49 -17.18 -10.15
N VAL A 320 13.63 -16.36 -9.55
CA VAL A 320 12.67 -15.49 -10.25
C VAL A 320 13.11 -14.04 -10.19
N LEU A 321 12.79 -13.26 -11.23
CA LEU A 321 13.07 -11.82 -11.20
C LEU A 321 11.94 -11.08 -10.51
N ARG A 322 12.29 -10.00 -9.81
CA ARG A 322 11.30 -9.07 -9.25
C ARG A 322 10.60 -8.31 -10.37
N ASP A 323 9.31 -8.04 -10.19
CA ASP A 323 8.56 -7.15 -11.05
C ASP A 323 8.96 -5.69 -10.83
N ASP A 324 10.13 -5.33 -11.36
CA ASP A 324 10.75 -4.01 -11.23
C ASP A 324 11.34 -3.60 -12.60
N PRO A 325 11.15 -2.35 -13.04
CA PRO A 325 11.71 -1.86 -14.29
C PRO A 325 13.22 -2.05 -14.42
N LEU A 326 13.97 -2.09 -13.31
CA LEU A 326 15.40 -2.37 -13.32
C LEU A 326 15.70 -3.78 -13.81
N TYR A 327 14.99 -4.79 -13.31
CA TYR A 327 15.22 -6.20 -13.65
C TYR A 327 14.64 -6.58 -15.02
N GLN A 328 13.58 -5.91 -15.44
CA GLN A 328 12.99 -6.11 -16.78
C GLN A 328 13.96 -5.76 -17.92
N ARG A 329 14.95 -4.88 -17.68
CA ARG A 329 15.96 -4.49 -18.69
C ARG A 329 16.87 -5.63 -19.12
N PHE A 330 17.01 -6.69 -18.33
CA PHE A 330 17.79 -7.87 -18.72
C PHE A 330 17.08 -8.73 -19.77
N ASN A 331 15.77 -8.54 -19.98
CA ASN A 331 14.96 -9.28 -20.96
C ASN A 331 15.03 -10.81 -20.80
N LEU A 332 15.14 -11.28 -19.55
CA LEU A 332 15.21 -12.69 -19.17
C LEU A 332 13.81 -13.26 -18.90
N ASN A 333 12.91 -13.10 -19.87
CA ASN A 333 11.47 -13.31 -19.72
C ASN A 333 11.08 -14.74 -19.31
N ASP A 334 11.92 -15.74 -19.60
CA ASP A 334 11.70 -17.14 -19.21
C ASP A 334 11.71 -17.35 -17.68
N PHE A 335 12.44 -16.50 -16.96
CA PHE A 335 12.51 -16.48 -15.49
C PHE A 335 11.41 -15.61 -14.86
N GLY A 336 10.64 -14.93 -15.71
CA GLY A 336 9.45 -14.14 -15.40
C GLY A 336 9.66 -13.03 -14.39
N TYR A 337 8.60 -12.27 -14.16
CA TYR A 337 8.59 -11.11 -13.26
C TYR A 337 7.43 -11.28 -12.29
N ILE A 338 7.74 -11.28 -11.00
CA ILE A 338 6.76 -11.42 -9.94
C ILE A 338 7.04 -10.42 -8.82
N ASP A 339 5.97 -9.86 -8.25
CA ASP A 339 6.09 -9.06 -7.05
C ASP A 339 6.48 -9.96 -5.87
N THR A 340 7.76 -9.92 -5.48
CA THR A 340 8.23 -10.69 -4.31
C THR A 340 7.91 -9.98 -2.99
N GLY A 341 7.48 -8.72 -3.02
CA GLY A 341 7.26 -7.89 -1.83
C GLY A 341 8.51 -7.64 -1.00
N THR A 342 8.30 -7.22 0.25
CA THR A 342 9.36 -6.85 1.21
C THR A 342 9.58 -7.88 2.33
N HIS A 343 8.83 -8.98 2.34
CA HIS A 343 8.99 -10.08 3.31
C HIS A 343 8.62 -11.41 2.67
N VAL A 344 9.22 -12.51 3.14
CA VAL A 344 9.18 -13.82 2.47
C VAL A 344 7.76 -14.34 2.26
N SER A 345 6.86 -14.13 3.21
CA SER A 345 5.47 -14.59 3.05
C SER A 345 4.69 -13.81 1.99
N HIS A 346 5.00 -12.54 1.71
CA HIS A 346 4.42 -11.80 0.57
C HIS A 346 4.68 -12.56 -0.73
N PHE A 347 5.92 -12.99 -0.94
CA PHE A 347 6.31 -13.78 -2.10
C PHE A 347 5.54 -15.10 -2.19
N SER A 348 5.26 -15.77 -1.07
CA SER A 348 4.39 -16.96 -1.06
C SER A 348 2.97 -16.64 -1.56
N TYR A 349 2.37 -15.52 -1.13
CA TYR A 349 1.03 -15.13 -1.57
C TYR A 349 0.99 -14.76 -3.06
N THR A 350 1.94 -13.96 -3.54
CA THR A 350 1.99 -13.56 -4.94
C THR A 350 2.29 -14.76 -5.86
N LEU A 351 3.12 -15.70 -5.41
CA LEU A 351 3.35 -16.96 -6.12
C LEU A 351 2.08 -17.81 -6.21
N ALA A 352 1.34 -17.97 -5.10
CA ALA A 352 0.06 -18.68 -5.10
C ALA A 352 -0.96 -18.01 -6.05
N LEU A 353 -1.01 -16.68 -6.06
CA LEU A 353 -1.85 -15.94 -7.02
C LEU A 353 -1.41 -16.16 -8.47
N ALA A 354 -0.11 -16.13 -8.76
CA ALA A 354 0.44 -16.36 -10.10
C ALA A 354 0.13 -17.77 -10.62
N LEU A 355 0.16 -18.77 -9.72
CA LEU A 355 -0.22 -20.15 -9.98
C LEU A 355 -1.75 -20.36 -10.06
N GLY A 356 -2.56 -19.35 -9.76
CA GLY A 356 -4.01 -19.37 -9.98
C GLY A 356 -4.83 -20.05 -8.87
N PHE A 357 -4.28 -20.16 -7.66
CA PHE A 357 -5.02 -20.67 -6.50
C PHE A 357 -6.25 -19.81 -6.19
N LYS A 358 -7.34 -20.46 -5.75
CA LYS A 358 -8.63 -19.81 -5.48
C LYS A 358 -8.91 -19.62 -4.02
N ASN A 359 -8.39 -20.49 -3.17
CA ASN A 359 -8.50 -20.41 -1.71
C ASN A 359 -7.08 -20.38 -1.14
N ILE A 360 -6.72 -19.30 -0.47
CA ILE A 360 -5.39 -19.11 0.12
C ILE A 360 -5.56 -18.94 1.62
N ILE A 361 -5.05 -19.92 2.38
CA ILE A 361 -5.19 -20.02 3.83
C ILE A 361 -3.88 -19.62 4.49
N MET A 362 -3.92 -18.70 5.44
CA MET A 362 -2.77 -18.15 6.16
C MET A 362 -2.67 -18.83 7.52
N ILE A 363 -1.49 -19.35 7.85
CA ILE A 363 -1.17 -19.84 9.20
C ILE A 363 0.19 -19.31 9.66
N GLY A 364 0.31 -19.01 10.96
CA GLY A 364 1.54 -18.46 11.54
C GLY A 364 1.93 -17.08 10.99
N GLN A 365 1.00 -16.36 10.36
CA GLN A 365 1.21 -15.00 9.88
C GLN A 365 0.76 -13.99 10.94
N ASP A 366 1.50 -13.93 12.04
CA ASP A 366 1.09 -13.10 13.19
C ASP A 366 1.42 -11.62 13.00
N LEU A 367 2.64 -11.31 12.54
CA LEU A 367 3.15 -9.93 12.46
C LEU A 367 2.99 -9.17 13.80
N ALA A 368 3.07 -9.91 14.90
CA ALA A 368 2.85 -9.45 16.25
C ALA A 368 3.52 -10.42 17.23
N PHE A 369 3.80 -9.92 18.43
CA PHE A 369 4.28 -10.74 19.54
C PHE A 369 3.10 -11.48 20.20
N ASP A 370 3.38 -12.68 20.74
CA ASP A 370 2.43 -13.36 21.62
C ASP A 370 2.38 -12.75 23.03
N GLU A 371 1.53 -13.29 23.90
CA GLU A 371 1.37 -12.83 25.30
C GLU A 371 2.65 -12.97 26.14
N GLU A 372 3.55 -13.89 25.79
CA GLU A 372 4.84 -14.11 26.46
C GLU A 372 5.97 -13.23 25.87
N GLY A 373 5.64 -12.46 24.83
CA GLY A 373 6.55 -11.56 24.11
C GLY A 373 7.45 -12.28 23.10
N ASN A 374 7.09 -13.48 22.65
CA ASN A 374 7.80 -14.20 21.60
C ASN A 374 7.48 -13.59 20.23
N SER A 375 8.50 -13.48 19.37
CA SER A 375 8.38 -12.99 17.99
C SER A 375 8.15 -14.12 16.98
N HIS A 376 8.55 -15.34 17.32
CA HIS A 376 8.48 -16.50 16.42
C HIS A 376 7.96 -17.74 17.16
N SER A 377 7.46 -18.72 16.41
CA SER A 377 6.97 -19.98 16.96
C SER A 377 8.07 -20.82 17.58
N LYS A 378 7.65 -21.65 18.55
CA LYS A 378 8.49 -22.67 19.17
C LYS A 378 9.17 -23.54 18.12
N GLY A 379 10.49 -23.64 18.22
CA GLY A 379 11.32 -24.41 17.30
C GLY A 379 11.95 -23.60 16.16
N PHE A 380 11.73 -22.27 16.10
CA PHE A 380 12.44 -21.36 15.20
C PHE A 380 13.96 -21.41 15.47
N ASP A 381 14.77 -21.48 14.41
CA ASP A 381 16.20 -21.80 14.57
C ASP A 381 17.02 -20.68 15.24
N PHE A 382 16.52 -19.44 15.26
CA PHE A 382 17.15 -18.34 15.99
C PHE A 382 16.54 -18.08 17.38
N GLY A 383 15.64 -18.95 17.84
CA GLY A 383 14.93 -18.83 19.12
C GLY A 383 13.64 -18.01 19.03
N GLU A 384 12.69 -18.30 19.92
CA GLU A 384 11.34 -17.69 19.95
C GLU A 384 11.38 -16.17 20.14
N LYS A 385 12.43 -15.65 20.80
CA LYS A 385 12.76 -14.23 20.95
C LYS A 385 13.98 -13.91 20.10
N PHE A 386 13.73 -13.58 18.83
CA PHE A 386 14.80 -13.16 17.94
C PHE A 386 15.39 -11.83 18.41
N SER A 387 16.70 -11.79 18.69
CA SER A 387 17.39 -10.63 19.28
C SER A 387 17.29 -9.35 18.45
N GLY A 388 17.08 -9.47 17.14
CA GLY A 388 16.80 -8.33 16.25
C GLY A 388 15.52 -7.57 16.61
N GLU A 389 14.56 -8.21 17.27
CA GLU A 389 13.23 -7.66 17.58
C GLU A 389 13.09 -7.18 19.04
N GLU A 390 14.07 -7.46 19.91
CA GLU A 390 13.97 -7.12 21.33
C GLU A 390 14.14 -5.62 21.62
N ASN A 391 14.92 -4.93 20.79
CA ASN A 391 15.28 -3.52 20.96
C ASN A 391 14.48 -2.57 20.05
N ILE A 392 13.41 -3.04 19.41
CA ILE A 392 12.56 -2.23 18.55
C ILE A 392 11.40 -1.66 19.34
N ASP A 393 11.08 -0.39 19.12
CA ASP A 393 9.91 0.26 19.69
C ASP A 393 8.63 -0.48 19.30
N LYS A 394 7.87 -0.88 20.32
CA LYS A 394 6.63 -1.64 20.16
C LYS A 394 5.44 -0.70 20.18
N LEU A 395 4.45 -1.02 19.35
CA LEU A 395 3.18 -0.33 19.27
C LEU A 395 2.03 -1.33 19.44
N LYS A 396 0.92 -0.86 20.01
CA LYS A 396 -0.29 -1.66 20.16
C LYS A 396 -1.19 -1.47 18.95
N VAL A 397 -1.71 -2.57 18.41
CA VAL A 397 -2.70 -2.57 17.34
C VAL A 397 -3.85 -3.48 17.71
N THR A 398 -4.99 -3.28 17.04
CA THR A 398 -6.14 -4.18 17.16
C THR A 398 -5.75 -5.58 16.71
N ALA A 399 -6.09 -6.58 17.52
CA ALA A 399 -5.83 -7.98 17.23
C ALA A 399 -6.73 -8.51 16.10
N TYR A 400 -6.35 -9.66 15.54
CA TYR A 400 -7.17 -10.38 14.56
C TYR A 400 -8.62 -10.55 15.03
N ALA A 401 -9.57 -10.48 14.08
CA ALA A 401 -11.02 -10.49 14.29
C ALA A 401 -11.57 -9.33 15.14
N GLY A 402 -10.79 -8.26 15.35
CA GLY A 402 -11.22 -7.08 16.12
C GLY A 402 -11.30 -7.35 17.63
N LYS A 403 -10.66 -8.42 18.13
CA LYS A 403 -10.82 -8.90 19.51
C LYS A 403 -9.56 -8.66 20.34
N GLY A 404 -9.51 -7.50 20.98
CA GLY A 404 -8.41 -7.12 21.87
C GLY A 404 -7.28 -6.40 21.15
N GLU A 405 -6.13 -6.31 21.82
CA GLU A 405 -4.93 -5.64 21.32
C GLU A 405 -3.75 -6.60 21.34
N VAL A 406 -2.85 -6.44 20.36
CA VAL A 406 -1.56 -7.14 20.30
C VAL A 406 -0.43 -6.14 20.17
N LEU A 407 0.76 -6.55 20.64
CA LEU A 407 1.97 -5.77 20.42
C LEU A 407 2.58 -6.14 19.07
N THR A 408 3.00 -5.15 18.32
CA THR A 408 3.78 -5.28 17.08
C THR A 408 4.85 -4.20 17.05
N HIS A 409 5.64 -4.13 15.99
CA HIS A 409 6.51 -2.99 15.71
C HIS A 409 6.22 -2.42 14.32
N ILE A 410 6.82 -1.28 14.02
CA ILE A 410 6.47 -0.49 12.83
C ILE A 410 6.62 -1.26 11.52
N THR A 411 7.68 -2.09 11.40
CA THR A 411 7.95 -2.88 10.20
C THR A 411 6.93 -4.00 9.99
N TRP A 412 6.53 -4.71 11.05
CA TRP A 412 5.50 -5.75 10.92
C TRP A 412 4.12 -5.17 10.66
N ASN A 413 3.80 -4.01 11.26
CA ASN A 413 2.55 -3.34 10.93
C ASN A 413 2.53 -2.84 9.47
N ASP A 414 3.67 -2.40 8.93
CA ASP A 414 3.82 -2.11 7.51
C ASP A 414 3.61 -3.36 6.63
N TYR A 415 4.19 -4.51 7.01
CA TYR A 415 3.91 -5.78 6.34
C TYR A 415 2.43 -6.16 6.38
N ARG A 416 1.74 -5.91 7.50
CA ARG A 416 0.29 -6.15 7.62
C ARG A 416 -0.48 -5.30 6.61
N ILE A 417 -0.21 -3.99 6.56
CA ILE A 417 -0.86 -3.06 5.63
C ILE A 417 -0.62 -3.48 4.17
N LYS A 418 0.61 -3.89 3.84
CA LYS A 418 0.96 -4.38 2.49
C LYS A 418 0.23 -5.66 2.11
N LEU A 419 0.09 -6.61 3.04
CA LEU A 419 -0.71 -7.81 2.82
C LEU A 419 -2.19 -7.49 2.66
N GLU A 420 -2.75 -6.61 3.50
CA GLU A 420 -4.14 -6.15 3.38
C GLU A 420 -4.39 -5.51 2.01
N TYR A 421 -3.48 -4.66 1.54
CA TYR A 421 -3.52 -4.09 0.19
C TYR A 421 -3.43 -5.16 -0.90
N LEU A 422 -2.47 -6.09 -0.81
CA LEU A 422 -2.32 -7.20 -1.75
C LEU A 422 -3.61 -8.02 -1.87
N PHE A 423 -4.26 -8.32 -0.74
CA PHE A 423 -5.48 -9.10 -0.71
C PHE A 423 -6.66 -8.33 -1.28
N ALA A 424 -6.81 -7.04 -0.94
CA ALA A 424 -7.84 -6.17 -1.48
C ALA A 424 -7.73 -6.04 -3.01
N CYS A 425 -6.53 -5.90 -3.57
CA CYS A 425 -6.30 -5.83 -5.01
C CYS A 425 -6.55 -7.15 -5.76
N ASN A 426 -6.71 -8.27 -5.05
CA ASN A 426 -6.85 -9.60 -5.64
C ASN A 426 -8.09 -10.36 -5.15
N ASP A 427 -9.06 -9.67 -4.54
CA ASP A 427 -10.31 -10.22 -4.01
C ASP A 427 -11.18 -10.93 -5.07
N GLN A 428 -11.11 -10.48 -6.32
CA GLN A 428 -11.76 -11.11 -7.48
C GLN A 428 -11.03 -12.36 -7.98
N LYS A 429 -9.73 -12.51 -7.64
CA LYS A 429 -8.90 -13.63 -8.13
C LYS A 429 -8.90 -14.82 -7.18
N ALA A 430 -8.86 -14.56 -5.88
CA ALA A 430 -8.78 -15.56 -4.82
C ALA A 430 -9.46 -15.08 -3.52
N LYS A 431 -9.90 -16.03 -2.71
CA LYS A 431 -10.36 -15.80 -1.34
C LYS A 431 -9.22 -16.07 -0.36
N PHE A 432 -9.02 -15.13 0.57
CA PHE A 432 -8.00 -15.22 1.60
C PHE A 432 -8.64 -15.55 2.95
N TYR A 433 -8.03 -16.48 3.69
CA TYR A 433 -8.52 -16.96 4.99
C TYR A 433 -7.40 -16.86 6.01
N ASN A 434 -7.67 -16.29 7.19
CA ASN A 434 -6.74 -16.26 8.30
C ASN A 434 -7.22 -17.23 9.40
N ALA A 435 -6.40 -18.24 9.76
CA ALA A 435 -6.83 -19.44 10.50
C ALA A 435 -6.36 -19.54 11.95
#